data_AF-A0AAJ6DFE9-F1
#
_entry.id   AF-A0AAJ6DFE9-F1
#
_cell.length_a   1.000
_cell.length_b   1.000
_cell.length_c   1.000
_cell.angle_alpha   90.00
_cell.angle_beta   90.00
_cell.angle_gamma   90.00
#
_symmetry.space_group_name_H-M   'P 1'
#
loop_
_entity.id
_entity.type
_entity.pdbx_description
1 polymer ?
#
loop_
_entity_poly.entity_id
_entity_poly.type
_entity_poly.pdbx_seq_one_letter_code
_entity_poly.pdbx_strand_id
1 'polypeptide(L)'
;MNPPPEPARPAQSRQLPAHLRRFSTAERWAHRATALLTGVCVLTAACLYLPQLAQLVGRRALVVTLHQWAGAALPVPVLAALGSRALRADLGLLNRFGPHDRQWLRAILRRDKRPSSRPAHKFNAGQKLYAAWAAGATLVMLGTGLMMWFTHLTPLVWRTAATFVHDWLALTLGIVLAGHIGMALGDPEARRGMRTGSVTRAWAEREHPLWQPEAEETRQPHRTPEPR
;
A
#
# COMPACT_ATOMS: atom_id res chain seq x y z
N MET A 1 14.50 -25.98 60.97
CA MET A 1 15.19 -26.48 59.76
C MET A 1 14.44 -25.89 58.56
N ASN A 2 14.98 -24.84 57.95
CA ASN A 2 14.32 -24.21 56.80
C ASN A 2 14.46 -25.12 55.57
N PRO A 3 13.41 -25.25 54.74
CA PRO A 3 13.54 -25.99 53.49
C PRO A 3 14.56 -25.30 52.57
N PRO A 4 15.29 -26.06 51.74
CA PRO A 4 16.24 -25.50 50.80
C PRO A 4 15.53 -24.61 49.78
N PRO A 5 16.18 -23.54 49.29
CA PRO A 5 15.61 -22.68 48.26
C PRO A 5 15.35 -23.50 46.99
N GLU A 6 14.13 -23.37 46.46
CA GLU A 6 13.69 -24.00 45.22
C GLU A 6 14.60 -23.54 44.07
N PRO A 7 15.10 -24.45 43.20
CA PRO A 7 15.93 -24.06 42.07
C PRO A 7 15.13 -23.13 41.16
N ALA A 8 15.73 -21.98 40.83
CA ALA A 8 15.14 -21.00 39.93
C ALA A 8 14.69 -21.70 38.64
N ARG A 9 13.38 -21.65 38.35
CA ARG A 9 12.83 -22.17 37.10
C ARG A 9 13.62 -21.55 35.94
N PRO A 10 14.13 -22.34 34.98
CA PRO A 10 14.78 -21.78 33.80
C PRO A 10 13.79 -20.80 33.17
N ALA A 11 14.23 -19.56 32.96
CA ALA A 11 13.46 -18.56 32.25
C ALA A 11 12.94 -19.21 30.97
N GLN A 12 11.63 -19.45 30.90
CA GLN A 12 11.01 -20.04 29.72
C GLN A 12 11.47 -19.19 28.55
N SER A 13 12.29 -19.77 27.67
CA SER A 13 12.68 -19.11 26.42
C SER A 13 11.37 -18.80 25.72
N ARG A 14 10.98 -17.53 25.74
CA ARG A 14 9.73 -17.07 25.15
C ARG A 14 9.80 -17.44 23.69
N GLN A 15 9.18 -18.54 23.30
CA GLN A 15 9.21 -19.02 21.92
C GLN A 15 8.61 -17.91 21.08
N LEU A 16 9.45 -17.24 20.31
CA LEU A 16 9.04 -16.12 19.49
C LEU A 16 8.03 -16.64 18.45
N PRO A 17 6.93 -15.93 18.19
CA PRO A 17 5.93 -16.39 17.24
C PRO A 17 6.56 -16.54 15.86
N ALA A 18 6.28 -17.67 15.20
CA ALA A 18 6.77 -17.99 13.86
C ALA A 18 6.20 -17.05 12.77
N HIS A 19 5.02 -16.47 13.04
CA HIS A 19 4.34 -15.52 12.18
C HIS A 19 4.10 -14.19 12.90
N LEU A 20 4.30 -13.10 12.16
CA LEU A 20 4.13 -11.74 12.62
C LEU A 20 2.95 -11.09 11.91
N ARG A 21 2.11 -10.38 12.66
CA ARG A 21 1.01 -9.61 12.09
C ARG A 21 1.57 -8.33 11.46
N ARG A 22 1.56 -8.28 10.12
CA ARG A 22 2.05 -7.13 9.35
C ARG A 22 0.93 -6.15 9.02
N PHE A 23 -0.25 -6.65 8.65
CA PHE A 23 -1.37 -5.83 8.20
C PHE A 23 -2.67 -6.12 8.95
N SER A 24 -3.40 -5.05 9.28
CA SER A 24 -4.73 -5.11 9.85
C SER A 24 -5.78 -5.52 8.80
N THR A 25 -6.97 -5.89 9.25
CA THR A 25 -8.08 -6.19 8.35
C THR A 25 -8.50 -4.95 7.56
N ALA A 26 -8.47 -3.77 8.18
CA ALA A 26 -8.77 -2.50 7.52
C ALA A 26 -7.78 -2.17 6.38
N GLU A 27 -6.47 -2.29 6.63
CA GLU A 27 -5.45 -2.08 5.59
C GLU A 27 -5.64 -3.02 4.40
N ARG A 28 -5.93 -4.30 4.68
CA ARG A 28 -6.14 -5.29 3.61
C ARG A 28 -7.38 -4.99 2.77
N TRP A 29 -8.48 -4.59 3.39
CA TRP A 29 -9.70 -4.23 2.65
C TRP A 29 -9.54 -2.93 1.88
N ALA A 30 -8.91 -1.91 2.48
CA ALA A 30 -8.57 -0.66 1.80
C ALA A 30 -7.74 -0.95 0.55
N HIS A 31 -6.66 -1.73 0.68
CA HIS A 31 -5.82 -2.11 -0.45
C HIS A 31 -6.60 -2.87 -1.53
N ARG A 32 -7.41 -3.87 -1.17
CA ARG A 32 -8.18 -4.67 -2.15
C ARG A 32 -9.20 -3.83 -2.89
N ALA A 33 -9.94 -2.99 -2.19
CA ALA A 33 -10.93 -2.12 -2.80
C ALA A 33 -10.28 -1.07 -3.69
N THR A 34 -9.19 -0.43 -3.25
CA THR A 34 -8.41 0.48 -4.12
C THR A 34 -7.84 -0.26 -5.33
N ALA A 35 -7.28 -1.46 -5.17
CA ALA A 35 -6.74 -2.26 -6.28
C ALA A 35 -7.83 -2.64 -7.30
N LEU A 36 -9.04 -2.99 -6.83
CA LEU A 36 -10.18 -3.25 -7.70
C LEU A 36 -10.58 -2.01 -8.49
N LEU A 37 -10.77 -0.87 -7.82
CA LEU A 37 -11.15 0.39 -8.47
C LEU A 37 -10.11 0.85 -9.48
N THR A 38 -8.83 0.82 -9.12
CA THR A 38 -7.72 1.11 -10.03
C THR A 38 -7.72 0.16 -11.23
N GLY A 39 -7.93 -1.14 -11.00
CA GLY A 39 -8.04 -2.13 -12.08
C GLY A 39 -9.18 -1.81 -13.04
N VAL A 40 -10.36 -1.45 -12.52
CA VAL A 40 -11.50 -1.01 -13.34
C VAL A 40 -11.15 0.25 -14.13
N CYS A 41 -10.53 1.27 -13.51
CA CYS A 41 -10.11 2.49 -14.19
C CYS A 41 -9.12 2.20 -15.32
N VAL A 42 -8.10 1.37 -15.08
CA VAL A 42 -7.08 1.02 -16.09
C VAL A 42 -7.69 0.23 -17.25
N LEU A 43 -8.54 -0.77 -16.96
CA LEU A 43 -9.19 -1.57 -17.99
C LEU A 43 -10.15 -0.74 -18.84
N THR A 44 -10.97 0.10 -18.20
CA THR A 44 -11.89 0.99 -18.90
C THR A 44 -11.13 2.05 -19.70
N ALA A 45 -10.05 2.63 -19.18
CA ALA A 45 -9.19 3.54 -19.93
C ALA A 45 -8.59 2.86 -21.17
N ALA A 46 -8.07 1.63 -21.05
CA ALA A 46 -7.56 0.87 -22.18
C ALA A 46 -8.62 0.67 -23.26
N CYS A 47 -9.87 0.35 -22.89
CA CYS A 47 -10.99 0.23 -23.82
C CYS A 47 -11.37 1.57 -24.49
N LEU A 48 -11.18 2.71 -23.82
CA LEU A 48 -11.46 4.03 -24.38
C LEU A 48 -10.34 4.51 -25.32
N TYR A 49 -9.11 4.07 -25.09
CA TYR A 49 -7.92 4.43 -25.86
C TYR A 49 -7.65 3.53 -27.07
N LEU A 50 -8.04 2.25 -27.00
CA LEU A 50 -7.78 1.27 -28.05
C LEU A 50 -9.08 1.00 -28.84
N PRO A 51 -9.20 1.49 -30.09
CA PRO A 51 -10.43 1.34 -30.89
C PRO A 51 -10.90 -0.11 -31.05
N GLN A 52 -9.97 -1.05 -31.13
CA GLN A 52 -10.25 -2.49 -31.26
C GLN A 52 -10.95 -3.05 -30.01
N LEU A 53 -10.57 -2.59 -28.81
CA LEU A 53 -11.23 -2.98 -27.57
C LEU A 53 -12.61 -2.31 -27.43
N ALA A 54 -12.74 -1.06 -27.89
CA ALA A 54 -14.02 -0.35 -27.90
C ALA A 54 -15.08 -1.07 -28.74
N GLN A 55 -14.69 -1.62 -29.89
CA GLN A 55 -15.58 -2.39 -30.77
C GLN A 55 -16.05 -3.70 -30.13
N LEU A 56 -15.18 -4.38 -29.36
CA LEU A 56 -15.53 -5.63 -28.67
C LEU A 56 -16.53 -5.40 -27.53
N VAL A 57 -16.43 -4.28 -26.80
CA VAL A 57 -17.38 -3.98 -25.72
C VAL A 57 -18.73 -3.52 -26.29
N GLY A 58 -18.72 -2.79 -27.41
CA GLY A 58 -19.94 -2.32 -28.10
C GLY A 58 -20.81 -1.33 -27.30
N ARG A 59 -20.43 -0.97 -26.07
CA ARG A 59 -21.19 -0.11 -25.15
C ARG A 59 -20.31 0.96 -24.52
N ARG A 60 -19.79 1.88 -25.35
CA ARG A 60 -18.89 2.96 -24.90
C ARG A 60 -19.44 3.77 -23.73
N ALA A 61 -20.73 4.09 -23.73
CA ALA A 61 -21.37 4.84 -22.64
C ALA A 61 -21.23 4.12 -21.28
N LEU A 62 -21.42 2.80 -21.24
CA LEU A 62 -21.23 2.01 -20.02
C LEU A 62 -19.78 2.07 -19.53
N VAL A 63 -18.81 1.93 -20.44
CA VAL A 63 -17.37 1.99 -20.11
C VAL A 63 -17.01 3.35 -19.51
N VAL A 64 -17.48 4.44 -20.12
CA VAL A 64 -17.27 5.80 -19.62
C VAL A 64 -17.88 5.95 -18.22
N THR A 65 -19.13 5.52 -18.03
CA THR A 65 -19.80 5.59 -16.73
C THR A 65 -19.03 4.81 -15.66
N LEU A 66 -18.62 3.57 -15.95
CA LEU A 66 -17.83 2.77 -15.02
C LEU A 66 -16.50 3.44 -14.68
N HIS A 67 -15.80 4.00 -15.67
CA HIS A 67 -14.55 4.72 -15.46
C HIS A 67 -14.72 5.92 -14.53
N GLN A 68 -15.74 6.74 -14.80
CA GLN A 68 -16.06 7.95 -14.02
C GLN A 68 -16.37 7.62 -12.56
N TRP A 69 -17.28 6.67 -12.32
CA TRP A 69 -17.66 6.28 -10.96
C TRP A 69 -16.53 5.56 -10.22
N ALA A 70 -15.77 4.68 -10.89
CA ALA A 70 -14.63 4.01 -10.28
C ALA A 70 -13.52 5.02 -9.91
N GLY A 71 -13.24 6.00 -10.78
CA GLY A 71 -12.28 7.06 -10.53
C GLY A 71 -12.70 7.98 -9.38
N ALA A 72 -13.97 8.38 -9.32
CA ALA A 72 -14.50 9.18 -8.22
C ALA A 72 -14.52 8.42 -6.89
N ALA A 73 -14.76 7.10 -6.91
CA ALA A 73 -14.75 6.26 -5.72
C ALA A 73 -13.33 5.88 -5.24
N LEU A 74 -12.29 6.08 -6.04
CA LEU A 74 -10.92 5.62 -5.76
C LEU A 74 -10.33 6.06 -4.40
N PRO A 75 -10.55 7.28 -3.88
CA PRO A 75 -10.09 7.66 -2.54
C PRO A 75 -10.93 7.05 -1.40
N VAL A 76 -12.16 6.61 -1.67
CA VAL A 76 -13.14 6.18 -0.64
C VAL A 76 -12.61 5.04 0.24
N PRO A 77 -11.99 3.95 -0.28
CA PRO A 77 -11.51 2.87 0.59
C PRO A 77 -10.47 3.31 1.63
N VAL A 78 -9.55 4.20 1.24
CA VAL A 78 -8.53 4.72 2.15
C VAL A 78 -9.18 5.63 3.19
N LEU A 79 -10.06 6.54 2.75
CA LEU A 79 -10.79 7.46 3.64
C LEU A 79 -11.65 6.69 4.65
N ALA A 80 -12.39 5.69 4.21
CA ALA A 80 -13.20 4.82 5.07
C ALA A 80 -12.34 4.06 6.09
N ALA A 81 -11.14 3.65 5.70
CA ALA A 81 -10.23 2.90 6.57
C ALA A 81 -9.43 3.80 7.54
N LEU A 82 -9.51 5.13 7.45
CA LEU A 82 -8.85 6.06 8.40
C LEU A 82 -9.35 5.91 9.84
N GLY A 83 -10.52 5.32 10.05
CA GLY A 83 -10.98 4.92 11.39
C GLY A 83 -10.06 3.90 12.07
N SER A 84 -9.27 3.14 11.30
CA SER A 84 -8.29 2.18 11.83
C SER A 84 -7.05 2.88 12.38
N ARG A 85 -6.75 2.68 13.67
CA ARG A 85 -5.50 3.13 14.30
C ARG A 85 -4.26 2.55 13.60
N ALA A 86 -4.35 1.29 13.17
CA ALA A 86 -3.25 0.61 12.50
C ALA A 86 -2.94 1.25 11.12
N LEU A 87 -3.98 1.58 10.34
CA LEU A 87 -3.77 2.28 9.06
C LEU A 87 -3.16 3.65 9.28
N ARG A 88 -3.66 4.42 10.27
CA ARG A 88 -3.12 5.75 10.56
C ARG A 88 -1.65 5.70 10.98
N ALA A 89 -1.26 4.71 11.78
CA ALA A 89 0.13 4.48 12.14
C ALA A 89 0.99 4.18 10.89
N ASP A 90 0.49 3.30 10.02
CA ASP A 90 1.17 2.94 8.77
C ASP A 90 1.30 4.11 7.80
N LEU A 91 0.27 4.95 7.67
CA LEU A 91 0.33 6.18 6.88
C LEU A 91 1.38 7.14 7.44
N GLY A 92 1.52 7.24 8.77
CA GLY A 92 2.58 8.00 9.40
C GLY A 92 3.99 7.47 9.07
N LEU A 93 4.17 6.14 9.07
CA LEU A 93 5.42 5.49 8.69
C LEU A 93 5.73 5.68 7.19
N LEU A 94 4.71 5.66 6.34
CA LEU A 94 4.85 5.87 4.90
C LEU A 94 5.23 7.32 4.56
N ASN A 95 4.69 8.30 5.31
CA ASN A 95 4.96 9.71 5.08
C ASN A 95 6.29 10.20 5.70
N ARG A 96 6.95 9.39 6.54
CA ARG A 96 8.18 9.77 7.23
C ARG A 96 9.40 9.09 6.61
N PHE A 97 10.23 9.90 5.95
CA PHE A 97 11.54 9.48 5.44
C PHE A 97 12.63 9.70 6.48
N GLY A 98 13.47 8.68 6.70
CA GLY A 98 14.61 8.71 7.62
C GLY A 98 15.96 8.51 6.93
N PRO A 99 17.07 8.54 7.69
CA PRO A 99 18.42 8.32 7.14
C PRO A 99 18.59 6.96 6.44
N HIS A 100 17.96 5.91 6.98
CA HIS A 100 17.96 4.57 6.38
C HIS A 100 17.32 4.54 4.99
N ASP A 101 16.29 5.36 4.74
CA ASP A 101 15.66 5.44 3.42
C ASP A 101 16.61 6.02 2.37
N ARG A 102 17.42 7.01 2.75
CA ARG A 102 18.46 7.58 1.87
C ARG A 102 19.54 6.55 1.55
N GLN A 103 19.95 5.75 2.53
CA GLN A 103 20.91 4.66 2.31
C GLN A 103 20.33 3.62 1.34
N TRP A 104 19.08 3.21 1.55
CA TRP A 104 18.37 2.27 0.69
C TRP A 104 18.29 2.77 -0.76
N LEU A 105 17.89 4.04 -0.96
CA LEU A 105 17.82 4.64 -2.29
C LEU A 105 19.19 4.69 -2.97
N ARG A 106 20.25 5.11 -2.25
CA ARG A 106 21.61 5.10 -2.78
C ARG A 106 22.08 3.70 -3.19
N ALA A 107 21.72 2.67 -2.43
CA ALA A 107 22.04 1.28 -2.77
C ALA A 107 21.34 0.85 -4.07
N ILE A 108 20.07 1.24 -4.28
CA ILE A 108 19.37 1.01 -5.55
C ILE A 108 20.05 1.75 -6.71
N LEU A 109 20.38 3.04 -6.54
CA LEU A 109 21.07 3.81 -7.58
C LEU A 109 22.43 3.20 -7.95
N ARG A 110 23.16 2.66 -6.96
CA ARG A 110 24.44 1.97 -7.16
C ARG A 110 24.30 0.50 -7.58
N ARG A 111 23.07 0.01 -7.78
CA ARG A 111 22.74 -1.40 -8.07
C ARG A 111 23.31 -2.39 -7.05
N ASP A 112 23.55 -1.95 -5.82
CA ASP A 112 24.03 -2.80 -4.73
C ASP A 112 22.88 -3.70 -4.25
N LYS A 113 23.06 -5.01 -4.38
CA LYS A 113 22.08 -6.04 -4.03
C LYS A 113 22.28 -6.62 -2.64
N ARG A 114 23.32 -6.21 -1.90
CA ARG A 114 23.60 -6.74 -0.56
C ARG A 114 22.45 -6.37 0.40
N PRO A 115 21.91 -7.33 1.18
CA PRO A 115 20.85 -7.06 2.15
C PRO A 115 21.24 -5.98 3.18
N SER A 116 22.51 -5.98 3.62
CA SER A 116 23.06 -4.99 4.56
C SER A 116 23.05 -3.55 4.03
N SER A 117 23.10 -3.37 2.71
CA SER A 117 23.06 -2.06 2.07
C SER A 117 21.64 -1.50 1.94
N ARG A 118 20.62 -2.30 2.23
CA ARG A 118 19.20 -1.98 2.04
C ARG A 118 18.41 -2.09 3.35
N PRO A 119 18.74 -1.27 4.37
CA PRO A 119 17.99 -1.28 5.62
C PRO A 119 16.54 -0.83 5.38
N ALA A 120 15.59 -1.52 6.02
CA ALA A 120 14.18 -1.19 5.94
C ALA A 120 13.49 -1.40 7.29
N HIS A 121 12.66 -0.43 7.69
CA HIS A 121 11.66 -0.62 8.75
C HIS A 121 10.47 -1.41 8.17
N LYS A 122 9.28 -1.35 8.77
CA LYS A 122 8.04 -1.95 8.25
C LYS A 122 7.80 -1.70 6.75
N PHE A 123 8.18 -0.52 6.25
CA PHE A 123 8.20 -0.18 4.83
C PHE A 123 9.60 0.24 4.39
N ASN A 124 10.04 -0.26 3.24
CA ASN A 124 11.28 0.20 2.62
C ASN A 124 11.07 1.52 1.85
N ALA A 125 12.16 2.21 1.49
CA ALA A 125 12.07 3.50 0.84
C ALA A 125 11.34 3.46 -0.53
N GLY A 126 11.46 2.36 -1.28
CA GLY A 126 10.72 2.14 -2.52
C GLY A 126 9.21 2.06 -2.30
N GLN A 127 8.76 1.35 -1.27
CA GLN A 127 7.35 1.28 -0.87
C GLN A 127 6.81 2.63 -0.43
N LYS A 128 7.60 3.42 0.33
CA LYS A 128 7.24 4.78 0.72
C LYS A 128 7.10 5.71 -0.48
N LEU A 129 8.08 5.68 -1.39
CA LEU A 129 8.06 6.48 -2.61
C LEU A 129 6.87 6.11 -3.51
N TYR A 130 6.63 4.82 -3.70
CA TYR A 130 5.47 4.34 -4.44
C TYR A 130 4.16 4.80 -3.81
N ALA A 131 4.00 4.67 -2.48
CA ALA A 131 2.80 5.10 -1.78
C ALA A 131 2.55 6.61 -1.92
N ALA A 132 3.60 7.44 -1.73
CA ALA A 132 3.50 8.89 -1.88
C ALA A 132 3.18 9.31 -3.32
N TRP A 133 3.87 8.70 -4.30
CA TRP A 133 3.63 8.95 -5.72
C TRP A 133 2.22 8.53 -6.14
N ALA A 134 1.77 7.33 -5.75
CA ALA A 134 0.45 6.82 -6.09
C ALA A 134 -0.68 7.65 -5.44
N ALA A 135 -0.48 8.12 -4.21
CA ALA A 135 -1.42 9.04 -3.56
C ALA A 135 -1.52 10.37 -4.31
N GLY A 136 -0.38 10.99 -4.65
CA GLY A 136 -0.35 12.23 -5.44
C GLY A 136 -0.98 12.05 -6.82
N ALA A 137 -0.62 10.97 -7.52
CA ALA A 137 -1.19 10.63 -8.82
C ALA A 137 -2.71 10.44 -8.73
N THR A 138 -3.21 9.76 -7.70
CA THR A 138 -4.66 9.58 -7.47
C THR A 138 -5.38 10.91 -7.35
N LEU A 139 -4.83 11.86 -6.57
CA LEU A 139 -5.45 13.18 -6.40
C LEU A 139 -5.47 13.98 -7.71
N VAL A 140 -4.38 13.94 -8.49
CA VAL A 140 -4.32 14.60 -9.80
C VAL A 140 -5.30 13.95 -10.78
N MET A 141 -5.35 12.62 -10.84
CA MET A 141 -6.29 11.87 -11.70
C MET A 141 -7.74 12.16 -11.34
N LEU A 142 -8.07 12.24 -10.04
CA LEU A 142 -9.39 12.62 -9.58
C LEU A 142 -9.74 14.06 -10.00
N GLY A 143 -8.82 15.01 -9.77
CA GLY A 143 -9.01 16.41 -10.16
C GLY A 143 -9.26 16.57 -11.66
N THR A 144 -8.37 16.03 -12.49
CA THR A 144 -8.50 16.12 -13.95
C THR A 144 -9.72 15.35 -14.46
N GLY A 145 -10.04 14.18 -13.89
CA GLY A 145 -11.22 13.41 -14.22
C GLY A 145 -12.53 14.16 -13.90
N LEU A 146 -12.61 14.81 -12.74
CA LEU A 146 -13.77 15.64 -12.36
C LEU A 146 -13.92 16.86 -13.28
N MET A 147 -12.82 17.51 -13.66
CA MET A 147 -12.85 18.62 -14.63
C MET A 147 -13.38 18.19 -16.00
N MET A 148 -13.01 16.99 -16.46
CA MET A 148 -13.50 16.40 -17.70
C MET A 148 -14.95 15.92 -17.60
N TRP A 149 -15.38 15.46 -16.43
CA TRP A 149 -16.76 14.99 -16.20
C TRP A 149 -17.74 16.17 -16.10
N PHE A 150 -17.44 17.17 -15.25
CA PHE A 150 -18.30 18.33 -15.03
C PHE A 150 -17.95 19.47 -15.98
N THR A 151 -18.21 19.24 -17.27
CA THR A 151 -17.85 20.14 -18.37
C THR A 151 -18.43 21.55 -18.27
N HIS A 152 -19.55 21.73 -17.56
CA HIS A 152 -20.20 23.02 -17.35
C HIS A 152 -19.52 23.89 -16.28
N LEU A 153 -18.67 23.30 -15.44
CA LEU A 153 -17.97 24.00 -14.35
C LEU A 153 -16.59 24.52 -14.78
N THR A 154 -16.10 24.13 -15.97
CA THR A 154 -14.70 24.39 -16.38
C THR A 154 -14.61 24.96 -17.80
N PRO A 155 -13.80 26.02 -18.01
CA PRO A 155 -13.52 26.55 -19.35
C PRO A 155 -12.86 25.51 -20.27
N LEU A 156 -13.02 25.68 -21.59
CA LEU A 156 -12.45 24.75 -22.58
C LEU A 156 -10.94 24.54 -22.40
N VAL A 157 -10.17 25.61 -22.19
CA VAL A 157 -8.71 25.57 -22.00
C VAL A 157 -8.32 24.65 -20.84
N TRP A 158 -9.07 24.72 -19.73
CA TRP A 158 -8.81 23.91 -18.55
C TRP A 158 -9.11 22.44 -18.80
N ARG A 159 -10.17 22.13 -19.56
CA ARG A 159 -10.52 20.76 -19.93
C ARG A 159 -9.46 20.15 -20.85
N THR A 160 -8.96 20.91 -21.83
CA THR A 160 -7.89 20.44 -22.71
C THR A 160 -6.60 20.14 -21.93
N ALA A 161 -6.21 21.03 -21.02
CA ALA A 161 -5.06 20.80 -20.14
C ALA A 161 -5.29 19.58 -19.22
N ALA A 162 -6.50 19.44 -18.66
CA ALA A 162 -6.87 18.31 -17.81
C ALA A 162 -6.79 16.98 -18.57
N THR A 163 -7.32 16.92 -19.81
CA THR A 163 -7.20 15.72 -20.66
C THR A 163 -5.75 15.36 -20.91
N PHE A 164 -4.92 16.31 -21.35
CA PHE A 164 -3.50 16.06 -21.57
C PHE A 164 -2.79 15.49 -20.32
N VAL A 165 -2.99 16.12 -19.16
CA VAL A 165 -2.39 15.67 -17.90
C VAL A 165 -2.94 14.29 -17.49
N HIS A 166 -4.25 14.07 -17.62
CA HIS A 166 -4.90 12.81 -17.26
C HIS A 166 -4.35 11.65 -18.09
N ASP A 167 -4.16 11.84 -19.39
CA ASP A 167 -3.74 10.79 -20.31
C ASP A 167 -2.30 10.35 -20.07
N TRP A 168 -1.38 11.31 -19.96
CA TRP A 168 0.03 11.02 -19.66
C TRP A 168 0.20 10.41 -18.27
N LEU A 169 -0.56 10.89 -17.29
CA LEU A 169 -0.51 10.32 -15.95
C LEU A 169 -1.14 8.92 -15.91
N ALA A 170 -2.22 8.66 -16.65
CA ALA A 170 -2.82 7.34 -16.78
C ALA A 170 -1.84 6.33 -17.37
N LEU A 171 -1.11 6.71 -18.44
CA LEU A 171 -0.07 5.87 -19.03
C LEU A 171 1.04 5.57 -18.03
N THR A 172 1.53 6.59 -17.33
CA THR A 172 2.58 6.43 -16.30
C THR A 172 2.11 5.54 -15.16
N LEU A 173 0.86 5.69 -14.72
CA LEU A 173 0.22 4.86 -13.71
C LEU A 173 0.11 3.41 -14.17
N GLY A 174 -0.25 3.16 -15.43
CA GLY A 174 -0.25 1.81 -16.00
C GLY A 174 1.12 1.13 -15.89
N ILE A 175 2.20 1.83 -16.25
CA ILE A 175 3.57 1.32 -16.19
C ILE A 175 4.00 1.04 -14.74
N VAL A 176 3.80 2.02 -13.85
CA VAL A 176 4.19 1.92 -12.44
C VAL A 176 3.38 0.83 -11.71
N LEU A 177 2.10 0.70 -12.01
CA LEU A 177 1.23 -0.36 -11.49
C LEU A 177 1.69 -1.75 -11.97
N ALA A 178 2.05 -1.89 -13.26
CA ALA A 178 2.60 -3.14 -13.77
C ALA A 178 3.90 -3.52 -13.05
N GLY A 179 4.79 -2.55 -12.82
CA GLY A 179 6.00 -2.75 -12.01
C GLY A 179 5.70 -3.18 -10.57
N HIS A 180 4.71 -2.57 -9.92
CA HIS A 180 4.26 -2.95 -8.58
C HIS A 180 3.73 -4.38 -8.53
N ILE A 181 2.89 -4.77 -9.50
CA ILE A 181 2.37 -6.15 -9.62
C ILE A 181 3.52 -7.13 -9.86
N GLY A 182 4.46 -6.81 -10.75
CA GLY A 182 5.64 -7.63 -11.02
C GLY A 182 6.50 -7.87 -9.77
N MET A 183 6.76 -6.83 -8.99
CA MET A 183 7.47 -6.95 -7.71
C MET A 183 6.68 -7.81 -6.70
N ALA A 184 5.36 -7.64 -6.62
CA ALA A 184 4.53 -8.45 -5.73
C ALA A 184 4.52 -9.93 -6.14
N LEU A 185 4.48 -10.25 -7.44
CA LEU A 185 4.53 -11.63 -7.92
C LEU A 185 5.85 -12.32 -7.57
N GLY A 186 6.96 -11.57 -7.58
CA GLY A 186 8.29 -12.02 -7.21
C GLY A 186 8.48 -12.34 -5.72
N ASP A 187 7.58 -11.92 -4.84
CA ASP A 187 7.63 -12.21 -3.40
C ASP A 187 6.33 -12.89 -2.90
N PRO A 188 6.30 -14.24 -2.82
CA PRO A 188 5.15 -14.99 -2.34
C PRO A 188 4.74 -14.67 -0.90
N GLU A 189 5.71 -14.41 -0.01
CA GLU A 189 5.46 -14.11 1.41
C GLU A 189 4.86 -12.71 1.57
N ALA A 190 5.31 -11.72 0.78
CA ALA A 190 4.67 -10.41 0.74
C ALA A 190 3.21 -10.50 0.27
N ARG A 191 2.93 -11.31 -0.78
CA ARG A 191 1.56 -11.55 -1.24
C ARG A 191 0.71 -12.25 -0.20
N ARG A 192 1.26 -13.25 0.49
CA ARG A 192 0.60 -13.91 1.62
C ARG A 192 0.28 -12.89 2.71
N GLY A 193 1.22 -12.01 3.06
CA GLY A 193 1.02 -10.91 4.00
C GLY A 193 -0.17 -10.02 3.65
N MET A 194 -0.32 -9.61 2.39
CA MET A 194 -1.49 -8.83 1.95
C MET A 194 -2.80 -9.62 1.94
N ARG A 195 -2.74 -10.95 1.78
CA ARG A 195 -3.92 -11.82 1.81
C ARG A 195 -4.37 -12.13 3.24
N THR A 196 -3.46 -12.58 4.10
CA THR A 196 -3.75 -13.11 5.44
C THR A 196 -3.52 -12.09 6.56
N GLY A 197 -2.72 -11.06 6.31
CA GLY A 197 -2.29 -10.07 7.30
C GLY A 197 -1.02 -10.45 8.05
N SER A 198 -0.47 -11.64 7.80
CA SER A 198 0.68 -12.20 8.52
C SER A 198 1.81 -12.63 7.59
N VAL A 199 3.04 -12.47 8.04
CA VAL A 199 4.28 -12.88 7.34
C VAL A 199 5.12 -13.75 8.26
N THR A 200 6.00 -14.59 7.71
CA THR A 200 6.97 -15.33 8.51
C THR A 200 7.99 -14.39 9.16
N ARG A 201 8.45 -14.74 10.37
CA ARG A 201 9.51 -14.00 11.07
C ARG A 201 10.80 -13.92 10.26
N ALA A 202 11.24 -15.05 9.70
CA ALA A 202 12.45 -15.11 8.88
C ALA A 202 12.40 -14.19 7.65
N TRP A 203 11.23 -14.03 7.04
CA TRP A 203 11.03 -13.06 5.96
C TRP A 203 11.13 -11.63 6.47
N ALA A 204 10.49 -11.32 7.62
CA ALA A 204 10.54 -9.99 8.22
C ALA A 204 11.97 -9.56 8.59
N GLU A 205 12.75 -10.44 9.21
CA GLU A 205 14.14 -10.16 9.59
C GLU A 205 15.05 -9.94 8.38
N ARG A 206 14.82 -10.67 7.29
CA ARG A 206 15.59 -10.53 6.05
C ARG A 206 15.23 -9.27 5.25
N GLU A 207 13.94 -9.03 5.01
CA GLU A 207 13.47 -7.96 4.13
C GLU A 207 13.28 -6.62 4.87
N HIS A 208 13.07 -6.68 6.19
CA HIS A 208 12.75 -5.54 7.05
C HIS A 208 13.53 -5.60 8.37
N PRO A 209 14.88 -5.58 8.33
CA PRO A 209 15.74 -5.80 9.50
C PRO A 209 15.58 -4.76 10.62
N LEU A 210 15.04 -3.57 10.31
CA LEU A 210 14.77 -2.54 11.32
C LEU A 210 13.35 -2.62 11.89
N TRP A 211 12.50 -3.51 11.39
CA TRP A 211 11.14 -3.69 11.88
C TRP A 211 11.14 -4.62 13.10
N GLN A 212 10.73 -4.09 14.26
CA GLN A 212 10.66 -4.82 15.52
C GLN A 212 9.19 -4.90 16.03
N PRO A 213 8.43 -5.94 15.66
CA PRO A 213 7.00 -6.04 15.99
C PRO A 213 6.72 -6.17 17.49
N GLU A 214 7.60 -6.80 18.26
CA GLU A 214 7.37 -7.06 19.70
C GLU A 214 7.35 -5.77 20.55
N ALA A 215 8.09 -4.74 20.13
CA ALA A 215 8.11 -3.45 20.80
C ALA A 215 6.80 -2.65 20.58
N GLU A 216 6.11 -2.88 19.46
CA GLU A 216 4.83 -2.24 19.14
C GLU A 216 3.65 -2.89 19.86
N GLU A 217 3.67 -4.21 20.09
CA GLU A 217 2.61 -4.92 20.82
C GLU A 217 2.62 -4.59 22.31
N THR A 218 3.81 -4.35 22.90
CA THR A 218 3.98 -3.91 24.29
C THR A 218 3.47 -2.47 24.54
N ARG A 219 3.29 -1.66 23.49
CA ARG A 219 2.70 -0.31 23.57
C ARG A 219 1.17 -0.28 23.50
N GLN A 220 0.50 -1.40 23.23
CA GLN A 220 -0.94 -1.48 23.45
C GLN A 220 -1.19 -1.58 24.96
N PRO A 221 -1.95 -0.66 25.58
CA PRO A 221 -2.14 -0.68 27.02
C PRO A 221 -2.77 -2.02 27.40
N HIS A 222 -2.07 -2.72 28.28
CA HIS A 222 -2.55 -3.85 29.06
C HIS A 222 -4.02 -3.62 29.41
N ARG A 223 -4.94 -4.37 28.78
CA ARG A 223 -6.29 -4.48 29.32
C ARG A 223 -6.12 -5.24 30.63
N THR A 224 -6.19 -4.50 31.73
CA THR A 224 -6.27 -5.06 33.09
C THR A 224 -7.37 -6.14 33.08
N PRO A 225 -7.08 -7.38 33.50
CA PRO A 225 -8.14 -8.35 33.73
C PRO A 225 -9.04 -7.79 34.83
N GLU A 226 -10.34 -7.69 34.58
CA GLU A 226 -11.31 -7.41 35.63
C GLU A 226 -11.16 -8.45 36.74
N PRO A 227 -11.00 -8.03 38.01
CA PRO A 227 -11.09 -8.95 39.13
C PRO A 227 -12.55 -9.41 39.27
N ARG A 228 -12.73 -10.72 39.45
CA ARG A 228 -14.00 -11.36 39.80
C ARG A 228 -14.50 -10.90 41.16
#